data_AF-A0A9D1RB62-F1
#
_entry.id   AF-A0A9D1RB62-F1
#
_cell.length_a   1.000
_cell.length_b   1.000
_cell.length_c   1.000
_cell.angle_alpha   90.00
_cell.angle_beta   90.00
_cell.angle_gamma   90.00
#
_symmetry.space_group_name_H-M   'P 1'
#
loop_
_entity.id
_entity.type
_entity.pdbx_description
1 polymer ?
#
loop_
_entity_poly.entity_id
_entity_poly.type
_entity_poly.pdbx_seq_one_letter_code
_entity_poly.pdbx_strand_id
1 'polypeptide(L)'
;MDRNALLIYLRDLRDLEVAKYRINELIKEKSRQASKTREALACMKHYTTMKAHLEAWEKKQKEQGIPASDSTLAMRQKQNETLQQLAQSYRSVINRFTGPLKKELAMADTVLKKAYSHNIIPGPYRNLASICYIYHYMSTSQASLKDTLLHAHIEGGIQRITARLDAFMKQNEELILTARRIQYNTEQQLAQNQQLLQTLRQNLSAQQRTAQNVQELSQYAKIAATNTQTCAFFQMATYFQLGGRAGRIV
;
A
#
# COMPACT_ATOMS: atom_id res chain seq x y z
N MET A 1 24.23 9.72 11.14
CA MET A 1 23.28 8.57 11.24
C MET A 1 24.00 7.25 10.97
N ASP A 2 23.87 6.33 11.91
CA ASP A 2 24.44 4.98 11.91
C ASP A 2 23.90 4.10 10.76
N ARG A 3 24.77 3.25 10.20
CA ARG A 3 24.45 2.40 9.04
C ARG A 3 23.39 1.34 9.39
N ASN A 4 23.45 0.75 10.58
CA ASN A 4 22.50 -0.29 10.97
C ASN A 4 21.11 0.30 11.17
N ALA A 5 21.01 1.47 11.81
CA ALA A 5 19.75 2.21 11.92
C ALA A 5 19.17 2.58 10.54
N LEU A 6 20.02 3.00 9.60
CA LEU A 6 19.60 3.30 8.23
C LEU A 6 19.11 2.04 7.49
N LEU A 7 19.80 0.91 7.62
CA LEU A 7 19.37 -0.34 6.98
C LEU A 7 18.01 -0.83 7.52
N ILE A 8 17.75 -0.65 8.81
CA ILE A 8 16.44 -0.95 9.39
C ILE A 8 15.37 -0.07 8.78
N TYR A 9 15.63 1.23 8.73
CA TYR A 9 14.70 2.19 8.14
C TYR A 9 14.41 1.88 6.67
N LEU A 10 15.45 1.57 5.87
CA LEU A 10 15.30 1.17 4.48
C LEU A 10 14.56 -0.16 4.31
N ARG A 11 14.81 -1.13 5.18
CA ARG A 11 14.08 -2.41 5.22
C ARG A 11 12.59 -2.17 5.45
N ASP A 12 12.25 -1.36 6.45
CA ASP A 12 10.86 -1.09 6.83
C ASP A 12 10.14 -0.33 5.71
N LEU A 13 10.80 0.65 5.07
CA LEU A 13 10.27 1.31 3.88
C LEU A 13 10.01 0.32 2.73
N ARG A 14 10.99 -0.55 2.43
CA ARG A 14 10.89 -1.56 1.38
C ARG A 14 9.69 -2.47 1.63
N ASP A 15 9.60 -3.00 2.85
CA ASP A 15 8.56 -3.95 3.21
C ASP A 15 7.17 -3.30 3.10
N LEU A 16 7.01 -2.05 3.56
CA LEU A 16 5.75 -1.30 3.43
C LEU A 16 5.38 -1.01 1.97
N GLU A 17 6.34 -0.63 1.13
CA GLU A 17 6.12 -0.43 -0.31
C GLU A 17 5.71 -1.74 -1.01
N VAL A 18 6.38 -2.85 -0.67
CA VAL A 18 6.04 -4.19 -1.18
C VAL A 18 4.65 -4.62 -0.73
N ALA A 19 4.31 -4.41 0.54
CA ALA A 19 2.97 -4.70 1.07
C ALA A 19 1.90 -3.89 0.35
N LYS A 20 2.11 -2.59 0.17
CA LYS A 20 1.21 -1.71 -0.58
C LYS A 20 1.00 -2.18 -2.01
N TYR A 21 2.07 -2.58 -2.70
CA TYR A 21 1.99 -3.15 -4.05
C TYR A 21 1.15 -4.43 -4.05
N ARG A 22 1.46 -5.39 -3.16
CA ARG A 22 0.75 -6.67 -3.08
C ARG A 22 -0.74 -6.49 -2.81
N ILE A 23 -1.08 -5.63 -1.85
CA ILE A 23 -2.48 -5.36 -1.47
C ILE A 23 -3.23 -4.76 -2.66
N ASN A 24 -2.62 -3.85 -3.43
CA ASN A 24 -3.23 -3.30 -4.64
C ASN A 24 -3.49 -4.37 -5.71
N GLU A 25 -2.55 -5.28 -5.94
CA GLU A 25 -2.76 -6.40 -6.87
C GLU A 25 -3.89 -7.32 -6.39
N LEU A 26 -3.92 -7.65 -5.10
CA LEU A 26 -5.01 -8.44 -4.50
C LEU A 26 -6.37 -7.73 -4.62
N ILE A 27 -6.44 -6.41 -4.44
CA ILE A 27 -7.67 -5.64 -4.66
C ILE A 27 -8.15 -5.77 -6.10
N LYS A 28 -7.24 -5.69 -7.09
CA LYS A 28 -7.58 -5.87 -8.51
C LYS A 28 -8.12 -7.28 -8.77
N GLU A 29 -7.43 -8.31 -8.25
CA GLU A 29 -7.84 -9.70 -8.39
C GLU A 29 -9.21 -9.97 -7.75
N LYS A 30 -9.39 -9.57 -6.49
CA LYS A 30 -10.65 -9.75 -5.75
C LYS A 30 -11.79 -8.95 -6.37
N SER A 31 -11.52 -7.77 -6.93
CA SER A 31 -12.54 -7.00 -7.69
C SER A 31 -12.99 -7.75 -8.93
N ARG A 32 -12.06 -8.33 -9.71
CA ARG A 32 -12.38 -9.14 -10.89
C ARG A 32 -13.13 -10.43 -10.54
N GLN A 33 -12.82 -11.03 -9.38
CA GLN A 33 -13.56 -12.19 -8.88
C GLN A 33 -14.98 -11.77 -8.46
N ALA A 34 -15.11 -10.69 -7.69
CA ALA A 34 -16.40 -10.17 -7.25
C ALA A 34 -17.31 -9.78 -8.42
N SER A 35 -16.77 -9.18 -9.49
CA SER A 35 -17.54 -8.80 -10.68
C SER A 35 -18.11 -9.99 -11.45
N LYS A 36 -17.57 -11.21 -11.26
CA LYS A 36 -18.05 -12.45 -11.87
C LYS A 36 -19.10 -13.18 -11.02
N THR A 37 -19.39 -12.71 -9.82
CA THR A 37 -20.41 -13.32 -8.97
C THR A 37 -21.80 -13.14 -9.58
N ARG A 38 -22.69 -14.11 -9.33
CA ARG A 38 -24.08 -14.06 -9.81
C ARG A 38 -24.79 -12.78 -9.38
N GLU A 39 -24.56 -12.34 -8.15
CA GLU A 39 -25.12 -11.12 -7.58
C GLU A 39 -24.62 -9.86 -8.31
N ALA A 40 -23.29 -9.74 -8.53
CA ALA A 40 -22.73 -8.62 -9.26
C ALA A 40 -23.21 -8.56 -10.71
N LEU A 41 -23.27 -9.71 -11.39
CA LEU A 41 -23.78 -9.82 -12.75
C LEU A 41 -25.27 -9.44 -12.83
N ALA A 42 -26.08 -9.86 -11.86
CA ALA A 42 -27.49 -9.48 -11.78
C ALA A 42 -27.65 -7.97 -11.56
N CYS A 43 -26.89 -7.38 -10.63
CA CYS A 43 -26.89 -5.93 -10.39
C CYS A 43 -26.49 -5.15 -11.65
N MET A 44 -25.41 -5.57 -12.33
CA MET A 44 -24.95 -4.92 -13.56
C MET A 44 -25.96 -5.04 -14.69
N LYS A 45 -26.54 -6.23 -14.90
CA LYS A 45 -27.57 -6.44 -15.92
C LYS A 45 -28.79 -5.55 -15.65
N HIS A 46 -29.25 -5.50 -14.41
CA HIS A 46 -30.38 -4.65 -14.05
C HIS A 46 -30.07 -3.16 -14.26
N TYR A 47 -28.87 -2.72 -13.85
CA TYR A 47 -28.41 -1.35 -14.07
C TYR A 47 -28.35 -0.99 -15.56
N THR A 48 -27.74 -1.83 -16.40
CA THR A 48 -27.59 -1.53 -17.84
C THR A 48 -28.93 -1.52 -18.56
N THR A 49 -29.82 -2.47 -18.25
CA THR A 49 -31.19 -2.49 -18.79
C THR A 49 -31.96 -1.23 -18.39
N MET A 50 -31.94 -0.86 -17.11
CA MET A 50 -32.65 0.33 -16.62
C MET A 50 -32.09 1.63 -17.23
N LYS A 51 -30.76 1.74 -17.36
CA LYS A 51 -30.12 2.91 -17.98
C LYS A 51 -30.50 3.04 -19.46
N ALA A 52 -30.51 1.93 -20.20
CA ALA A 52 -30.92 1.92 -21.60
C ALA A 52 -32.40 2.30 -21.77
N HIS A 53 -33.28 1.85 -20.87
CA HIS A 53 -34.68 2.26 -20.88
C HIS A 53 -34.84 3.76 -20.61
N LEU A 54 -34.13 4.31 -19.62
CA LEU A 54 -34.15 5.75 -19.33
C LEU A 54 -33.65 6.57 -20.52
N GLU A 55 -32.52 6.19 -21.13
CA GLU A 55 -31.97 6.88 -22.31
C GLU A 55 -32.92 6.82 -23.52
N ALA A 56 -33.53 5.66 -23.78
CA ALA A 56 -34.51 5.50 -24.85
C ALA A 56 -35.79 6.30 -24.61
N TRP A 57 -36.24 6.38 -23.36
CA TRP A 57 -37.37 7.22 -22.96
C TRP A 57 -37.04 8.70 -23.15
N GLU A 58 -35.89 9.18 -22.68
CA GLU A 58 -35.45 10.57 -22.85
C GLU A 58 -35.34 10.96 -24.33
N LYS A 59 -34.84 10.05 -25.18
CA LYS A 59 -34.77 10.25 -26.62
C LYS A 59 -36.17 10.42 -27.24
N LYS A 60 -37.13 9.54 -26.90
CA LYS A 60 -38.52 9.65 -27.38
C LYS A 60 -39.20 10.93 -26.94
N GLN A 61 -38.96 11.39 -25.72
CA GLN A 61 -39.53 12.65 -25.23
C GLN A 61 -39.03 13.86 -26.04
N LYS A 62 -37.73 13.89 -26.37
CA LYS A 62 -37.15 14.93 -27.22
C LYS A 62 -37.70 14.89 -28.65
N GLU A 63 -37.84 13.72 -29.24
CA GLU A 63 -38.39 13.53 -30.58
C GLU A 63 -39.87 13.95 -30.69
N GLN A 64 -40.63 13.78 -29.60
CA GLN A 64 -42.05 14.17 -29.54
C GLN A 64 -42.27 15.65 -29.16
N GLY A 65 -41.22 16.41 -28.90
CA GLY A 65 -41.31 17.83 -28.52
C GLY A 65 -42.06 18.07 -27.21
N ILE A 66 -42.15 17.06 -26.34
CA ILE A 66 -42.88 17.15 -25.07
C ILE A 66 -42.08 18.03 -24.11
N PRO A 67 -42.63 19.16 -23.62
CA PRO A 67 -41.94 20.01 -22.65
C PRO A 67 -41.77 19.27 -21.32
N ALA A 68 -40.66 19.52 -20.63
CA ALA A 68 -40.39 18.93 -19.32
C ALA A 68 -41.39 19.47 -18.28
N SER A 69 -42.47 18.74 -18.06
CA SER A 69 -43.44 19.01 -16.99
C SER A 69 -42.95 18.47 -15.65
N ASP A 70 -43.50 18.97 -14.55
CA ASP A 70 -43.13 18.54 -13.19
C ASP A 70 -43.26 17.02 -12.98
N SER A 71 -44.26 16.38 -13.63
CA SER A 71 -44.44 14.92 -13.55
C SER A 71 -43.34 14.15 -14.30
N THR A 72 -42.87 14.65 -15.44
CA THR A 72 -41.75 14.03 -16.18
C THR A 72 -40.42 14.20 -15.44
N LEU A 73 -40.21 15.35 -14.79
CA LEU A 73 -39.03 15.61 -13.96
C LEU A 73 -39.00 14.71 -12.72
N ALA A 74 -40.13 14.56 -12.03
CA ALA A 74 -40.26 13.68 -10.85
C ALA A 74 -40.02 12.21 -11.21
N MET A 75 -40.55 11.74 -12.35
CA MET A 75 -40.33 10.37 -12.80
C MET A 75 -38.84 10.12 -13.16
N ARG A 76 -38.21 11.08 -13.85
CA ARG A 76 -36.77 11.04 -14.15
C ARG A 76 -35.92 10.97 -12.87
N GLN A 77 -36.26 11.79 -11.88
CA GLN A 77 -35.57 11.79 -10.59
C GLN A 77 -35.67 10.42 -9.91
N LYS A 78 -36.88 9.85 -9.83
CA LYS A 78 -37.10 8.53 -9.23
C LYS A 78 -36.32 7.42 -9.95
N GLN A 79 -36.23 7.47 -11.28
CA GLN A 79 -35.43 6.51 -12.05
C GLN A 79 -33.93 6.69 -11.81
N ASN A 80 -33.45 7.92 -11.71
CA ASN A 80 -32.06 8.22 -11.36
C ASN A 80 -31.70 7.75 -9.95
N GLU A 81 -32.59 7.95 -8.97
CA GLU A 81 -32.41 7.42 -7.61
C GLU A 81 -32.32 5.89 -7.61
N THR A 82 -33.16 5.22 -8.40
CA THR A 82 -33.12 3.76 -8.56
C THR A 82 -31.79 3.30 -9.19
N LEU A 83 -31.29 4.00 -10.20
CA LEU A 83 -29.99 3.74 -10.81
C LEU A 83 -28.83 3.94 -9.81
N GLN A 84 -28.91 4.98 -8.97
CA GLN A 84 -27.93 5.21 -7.90
C GLN A 84 -27.94 4.07 -6.88
N GLN A 85 -29.12 3.60 -6.45
CA GLN A 85 -29.25 2.46 -5.55
C GLN A 85 -28.65 1.19 -6.15
N LEU A 86 -28.91 0.90 -7.44
CA LEU A 86 -28.31 -0.25 -8.13
C LEU A 86 -26.79 -0.14 -8.22
N ALA A 87 -26.26 1.06 -8.51
CA ALA A 87 -24.83 1.30 -8.51
C ALA A 87 -24.22 1.12 -7.10
N GLN A 88 -24.93 1.54 -6.05
CA GLN A 88 -24.51 1.32 -4.66
C GLN A 88 -24.52 -0.17 -4.28
N SER A 89 -25.55 -0.92 -4.69
CA SER A 89 -25.61 -2.38 -4.50
C SER A 89 -24.47 -3.10 -5.21
N TYR A 90 -24.14 -2.71 -6.45
CA TYR A 90 -22.97 -3.26 -7.12
C TYR A 90 -21.67 -2.93 -6.36
N ARG A 91 -21.51 -1.68 -5.92
CA ARG A 91 -20.35 -1.25 -5.12
C ARG A 91 -20.25 -2.00 -3.79
N SER A 92 -21.37 -2.30 -3.14
CA SER A 92 -21.37 -3.03 -1.86
C SER A 92 -20.88 -4.47 -2.05
N VAL A 93 -21.28 -5.13 -3.14
CA VAL A 93 -20.76 -6.46 -3.52
C VAL A 93 -19.25 -6.40 -3.70
N ILE A 94 -18.72 -5.47 -4.51
CA ILE A 94 -17.26 -5.33 -4.70
C ILE A 94 -16.54 -4.98 -3.39
N ASN A 95 -17.14 -4.12 -2.56
CA ASN A 95 -16.57 -3.72 -1.27
C ASN A 95 -16.55 -4.85 -0.24
N ARG A 96 -17.44 -5.85 -0.34
CA ARG A 96 -17.36 -7.03 0.53
C ARG A 96 -16.06 -7.82 0.34
N PHE A 97 -15.57 -7.88 -0.90
CA PHE A 97 -14.33 -8.58 -1.24
C PHE A 97 -13.07 -7.72 -1.06
N THR A 98 -13.19 -6.41 -1.28
CA THR A 98 -12.04 -5.50 -1.28
C THR A 98 -11.92 -4.64 -0.02
N GLY A 99 -12.97 -4.55 0.79
CA GLY A 99 -13.05 -3.68 1.97
C GLY A 99 -11.96 -3.94 3.00
N PRO A 100 -11.74 -5.19 3.45
CA PRO A 100 -10.63 -5.50 4.35
C PRO A 100 -9.26 -5.10 3.79
N LEU A 101 -9.01 -5.41 2.51
CA LEU A 101 -7.77 -5.07 1.83
C LEU A 101 -7.58 -3.55 1.70
N LYS A 102 -8.63 -2.79 1.43
CA LYS A 102 -8.59 -1.31 1.38
C LYS A 102 -8.25 -0.70 2.74
N LYS A 103 -8.73 -1.30 3.84
CA LYS A 103 -8.37 -0.86 5.20
C LYS A 103 -6.89 -1.11 5.47
N GLU A 104 -6.39 -2.31 5.15
CA GLU A 104 -4.97 -2.64 5.31
C GLU A 104 -4.06 -1.77 4.42
N LEU A 105 -4.50 -1.48 3.18
CA LEU A 105 -3.82 -0.53 2.29
C LEU A 105 -3.69 0.85 2.93
N ALA A 106 -4.78 1.37 3.50
CA ALA A 106 -4.79 2.67 4.16
C ALA A 106 -3.88 2.71 5.41
N MET A 107 -3.80 1.61 6.15
CA MET A 107 -2.87 1.47 7.28
C MET A 107 -1.41 1.48 6.80
N ALA A 108 -1.08 0.66 5.80
CA ALA A 108 0.26 0.64 5.21
C ALA A 108 0.67 2.02 4.68
N ASP A 109 -0.23 2.71 3.96
CA ASP A 109 -0.01 4.05 3.45
C ASP A 109 0.23 5.08 4.57
N THR A 110 -0.47 4.95 5.69
CA THR A 110 -0.30 5.85 6.84
C THR A 110 1.08 5.68 7.46
N VAL A 111 1.52 4.45 7.70
CA VAL A 111 2.85 4.15 8.25
C VAL A 111 3.95 4.60 7.28
N LEU A 112 3.79 4.32 5.98
CA LEU A 112 4.75 4.69 4.95
C LEU A 112 4.88 6.21 4.78
N LYS A 113 3.77 6.95 4.75
CA LYS A 113 3.78 8.42 4.70
C LYS A 113 4.50 9.03 5.90
N LYS A 114 4.26 8.48 7.10
CA LYS A 114 4.96 8.90 8.31
C LYS A 114 6.44 8.55 8.27
N ALA A 115 6.83 7.41 7.73
CA ALA A 115 8.24 7.08 7.54
C ALA A 115 8.91 8.09 6.61
N TYR A 116 8.31 8.37 5.44
CA TYR A 116 8.83 9.33 4.49
C TYR A 116 8.90 10.77 5.00
N SER A 117 8.06 11.17 5.96
CA SER A 117 8.11 12.51 6.55
C SER A 117 9.37 12.76 7.40
N HIS A 118 10.13 11.71 7.74
CA HIS A 118 11.44 11.85 8.38
C HIS A 118 12.49 12.48 7.47
N ASN A 119 12.21 12.61 6.16
CA ASN A 119 13.06 13.25 5.16
C ASN A 119 14.49 12.67 5.05
N ILE A 120 14.66 11.39 5.40
CA ILE A 120 15.93 10.65 5.25
C ILE A 120 16.18 10.33 3.77
N ILE A 121 15.14 9.95 3.02
CA ILE A 121 15.22 9.66 1.58
C ILE A 121 14.74 10.89 0.79
N PRO A 122 15.49 11.38 -0.21
CA PRO A 122 15.04 12.48 -1.05
C PRO A 122 13.80 12.11 -1.86
N GLY A 123 12.92 13.10 -2.10
CA GLY A 123 11.63 12.93 -2.77
C GLY A 123 11.64 12.04 -4.03
N PRO A 124 12.57 12.24 -4.98
CA PRO A 124 12.63 11.44 -6.21
C PRO A 124 12.77 9.93 -5.97
N TYR A 125 13.40 9.52 -4.87
CA TYR A 125 13.68 8.12 -4.55
C TYR A 125 12.62 7.48 -3.64
N ARG A 126 11.53 8.19 -3.30
CA ARG A 126 10.44 7.68 -2.46
C ARG A 126 9.44 6.87 -3.29
N ASN A 127 9.91 5.77 -3.84
CA ASN A 127 9.11 4.83 -4.61
C ASN A 127 9.64 3.42 -4.42
N LEU A 128 8.76 2.42 -4.57
CA LEU A 128 9.08 1.00 -4.42
C LEU A 128 10.38 0.58 -5.10
N ALA A 129 10.61 1.00 -6.35
CA ALA A 129 11.78 0.60 -7.13
C ALA A 129 13.08 1.12 -6.52
N SER A 130 13.11 2.41 -6.23
CA SER A 130 14.26 3.07 -5.64
C SER A 130 14.57 2.50 -4.25
N ILE A 131 13.56 2.30 -3.41
CA ILE A 131 13.76 1.76 -2.07
C ILE A 131 14.26 0.31 -2.10
N CYS A 132 13.69 -0.55 -2.95
CA CYS A 132 14.19 -1.92 -3.14
C CYS A 132 15.66 -1.94 -3.55
N TYR A 133 16.04 -1.09 -4.50
CA TYR A 133 17.42 -0.99 -4.97
C TYR A 133 18.36 -0.46 -3.88
N ILE A 134 18.03 0.67 -3.26
CA ILE A 134 18.86 1.31 -2.23
C ILE A 134 19.07 0.33 -1.07
N TYR A 135 18.00 -0.32 -0.60
CA TYR A 135 18.12 -1.32 0.45
C TYR A 135 19.01 -2.49 0.01
N HIS A 136 18.75 -3.06 -1.17
CA HIS A 136 19.52 -4.22 -1.65
C HIS A 136 21.01 -3.89 -1.76
N TYR A 137 21.35 -2.82 -2.47
CA TYR A 137 22.72 -2.38 -2.68
C TYR A 137 23.41 -2.05 -1.36
N MET A 138 22.78 -1.31 -0.46
CA MET A 138 23.36 -1.01 0.84
C MET A 138 23.48 -2.24 1.75
N SER A 139 22.59 -3.22 1.61
CA SER A 139 22.65 -4.45 2.41
C SER A 139 23.77 -5.40 1.97
N THR A 140 24.11 -5.40 0.68
CA THR A 140 25.13 -6.27 0.08
C THR A 140 26.48 -5.59 -0.14
N SER A 141 26.55 -4.27 0.05
CA SER A 141 27.79 -3.48 -0.03
C SER A 141 28.08 -2.72 1.27
N GLN A 142 29.30 -2.21 1.40
CA GLN A 142 29.66 -1.25 2.46
C GLN A 142 29.42 0.20 2.04
N ALA A 143 28.65 0.45 0.97
CA ALA A 143 28.42 1.79 0.45
C ALA A 143 27.59 2.64 1.43
N SER A 144 27.89 3.94 1.48
CA SER A 144 27.08 4.89 2.21
C SER A 144 25.78 5.21 1.45
N LEU A 145 24.81 5.85 2.14
CA LEU A 145 23.59 6.34 1.48
C LEU A 145 23.93 7.31 0.34
N LYS A 146 24.91 8.19 0.57
CA LYS A 146 25.34 9.19 -0.40
C LYS A 146 25.88 8.52 -1.66
N ASP A 147 26.75 7.53 -1.50
CA ASP A 147 27.34 6.81 -2.63
C ASP A 147 26.30 5.99 -3.38
N THR A 148 25.37 5.37 -2.64
CA THR A 148 24.26 4.61 -3.23
C THR A 148 23.33 5.50 -4.05
N LEU A 149 22.99 6.69 -3.53
CA LEU A 149 22.13 7.65 -4.24
C LEU A 149 22.84 8.22 -5.47
N LEU A 150 24.15 8.47 -5.37
CA LEU A 150 24.97 8.90 -6.50
C LEU A 150 25.04 7.81 -7.58
N HIS A 151 25.26 6.56 -7.19
CA HIS A 151 25.26 5.42 -8.11
C HIS A 151 23.90 5.24 -8.80
N ALA A 152 22.81 5.31 -8.03
CA ALA A 152 21.44 5.26 -8.56
C ALA A 152 21.14 6.42 -9.53
N HIS A 153 21.75 7.58 -9.31
CA HIS A 153 21.63 8.74 -10.20
C HIS A 153 22.43 8.55 -11.50
N ILE A 154 23.66 8.03 -11.40
CA ILE A 154 24.60 7.86 -12.52
C ILE A 154 24.19 6.70 -13.45
N GLU A 155 23.59 5.62 -12.95
CA GLU A 155 23.10 4.49 -13.78
C GLU A 155 21.80 4.79 -14.56
N GLY A 156 21.66 5.99 -15.14
CA GLY A 156 20.48 6.37 -15.92
C GLY A 156 19.17 6.41 -15.12
N GLY A 157 19.30 6.68 -13.81
CA GLY A 157 18.21 7.08 -12.93
C GLY A 157 17.09 6.05 -12.75
N ILE A 158 16.06 6.49 -12.02
CA ILE A 158 14.87 5.74 -11.59
C ILE A 158 14.32 4.81 -12.68
N GLN A 159 14.37 5.19 -13.96
CA GLN A 159 13.84 4.43 -15.09
C GLN A 159 14.43 3.01 -15.21
N ARG A 160 15.76 2.84 -15.07
CA ARG A 160 16.38 1.49 -15.11
C ARG A 160 16.06 0.68 -13.85
N ILE A 161 15.97 1.37 -12.71
CA ILE A 161 15.59 0.76 -11.43
C ILE A 161 14.13 0.26 -11.50
N THR A 162 13.24 1.06 -12.09
CA THR A 162 11.84 0.69 -12.34
C THR A 162 11.73 -0.46 -13.34
N ALA A 163 12.53 -0.49 -14.40
CA ALA A 163 12.53 -1.60 -15.36
C ALA A 163 12.98 -2.94 -14.73
N ARG A 164 13.93 -2.90 -13.78
CA ARG A 164 14.34 -4.08 -13.01
C ARG A 164 13.34 -4.49 -11.92
N LEU A 165 12.48 -3.57 -11.48
CA LEU A 165 11.49 -3.81 -10.42
C LEU A 165 10.55 -4.95 -10.79
N ASP A 166 9.99 -4.96 -12.00
CA ASP A 166 8.97 -5.94 -12.37
C ASP A 166 9.49 -7.39 -12.32
N ALA A 167 10.73 -7.60 -12.74
CA ALA A 167 11.42 -8.89 -12.62
C ALA A 167 11.72 -9.23 -11.15
N PHE A 168 12.22 -8.26 -10.38
CA PHE A 168 12.52 -8.43 -8.96
C PHE A 168 11.27 -8.77 -8.14
N MET A 169 10.15 -8.06 -8.36
CA MET A 169 8.89 -8.27 -7.65
C MET A 169 8.31 -9.65 -8.00
N LYS A 170 8.30 -10.02 -9.29
CA LYS A 170 7.84 -11.36 -9.70
C LYS A 170 8.61 -12.51 -9.03
N GLN A 171 9.89 -12.31 -8.73
CA GLN A 171 10.74 -13.36 -8.17
C GLN A 171 10.85 -13.32 -6.63
N ASN A 172 10.85 -12.14 -6.02
CA ASN A 172 11.24 -11.96 -4.62
C ASN A 172 10.12 -11.45 -3.71
N GLU A 173 8.97 -11.04 -4.25
CA GLU A 173 7.86 -10.52 -3.44
C GLU A 173 7.39 -11.54 -2.40
N GLU A 174 7.12 -12.77 -2.82
CA GLU A 174 6.64 -13.84 -1.92
C GLU A 174 7.69 -14.18 -0.85
N LEU A 175 8.98 -14.19 -1.21
CA LEU A 175 10.08 -14.41 -0.27
C LEU A 175 10.19 -13.28 0.76
N ILE A 176 10.13 -12.02 0.33
CA ILE A 176 10.20 -10.85 1.24
C ILE A 176 9.04 -10.89 2.23
N LEU A 177 7.83 -11.15 1.73
CA LEU A 177 6.63 -11.19 2.53
C LEU A 177 6.59 -12.39 3.50
N THR A 178 7.01 -13.57 3.04
CA THR A 178 7.09 -14.79 3.87
C THR A 178 8.16 -14.65 4.94
N ALA A 179 9.34 -14.13 4.57
CA ALA A 179 10.37 -13.79 5.55
C ALA A 179 9.77 -12.86 6.59
N ARG A 180 9.07 -11.79 6.18
CA ARG A 180 8.52 -10.84 7.14
C ARG A 180 7.48 -11.46 8.09
N ARG A 181 6.61 -12.34 7.60
CA ARG A 181 5.69 -13.11 8.42
C ARG A 181 6.41 -13.96 9.47
N ILE A 182 7.47 -14.67 9.08
CA ILE A 182 8.27 -15.49 10.00
C ILE A 182 8.97 -14.60 11.02
N GLN A 183 9.66 -13.55 10.57
CA GLN A 183 10.43 -12.63 11.43
C GLN A 183 9.58 -12.02 12.55
N TYR A 184 8.29 -11.79 12.31
CA TYR A 184 7.39 -11.19 13.30
C TYR A 184 6.62 -12.18 14.16
N ASN A 185 6.40 -13.39 13.67
CA ASN A 185 5.83 -14.46 14.48
C ASN A 185 6.88 -15.12 15.39
N THR A 186 8.17 -14.81 15.20
CA THR A 186 9.25 -15.37 16.02
C THR A 186 9.65 -14.38 17.11
N GLU A 187 9.43 -14.75 18.38
CA GLU A 187 9.75 -13.92 19.56
C GLU A 187 11.23 -13.51 19.62
N GLN A 188 12.15 -14.36 19.16
CA GLN A 188 13.59 -14.06 19.16
C GLN A 188 13.97 -12.86 18.30
N GLN A 189 13.34 -12.65 17.15
CA GLN A 189 13.68 -11.51 16.28
C GLN A 189 13.01 -10.22 16.74
N LEU A 190 11.85 -10.32 17.40
CA LEU A 190 11.25 -9.19 18.12
C LEU A 190 12.16 -8.75 19.26
N ALA A 191 12.70 -9.71 20.03
CA ALA A 191 13.68 -9.48 21.08
C ALA A 191 14.96 -8.83 20.52
N GLN A 192 15.50 -9.31 19.39
CA GLN A 192 16.65 -8.66 18.73
C GLN A 192 16.35 -7.23 18.28
N ASN A 193 15.18 -6.95 17.70
CA ASN A 193 14.79 -5.59 17.34
C ASN A 193 14.65 -4.70 18.61
N GLN A 194 14.07 -5.21 19.70
CA GLN A 194 13.97 -4.50 20.97
C GLN A 194 15.33 -4.24 21.61
N GLN A 195 16.22 -5.24 21.59
CA GLN A 195 17.57 -5.14 22.13
C GLN A 195 18.39 -4.13 21.32
N LEU A 196 18.25 -4.11 20.00
CA LEU A 196 18.90 -3.13 19.13
C LEU A 196 18.34 -1.72 19.30
N LEU A 197 17.02 -1.58 19.51
CA LEU A 197 16.42 -0.31 19.92
C LEU A 197 16.95 0.16 21.27
N GLN A 198 17.18 -0.77 22.19
CA GLN A 198 17.77 -0.51 23.49
C GLN A 198 19.24 -0.12 23.36
N THR A 199 20.02 -0.76 22.50
CA THR A 199 21.41 -0.41 22.19
C THR A 199 21.50 0.96 21.55
N LEU A 200 20.60 1.28 20.61
CA LEU A 200 20.48 2.62 20.06
C LEU A 200 20.19 3.62 21.19
N ARG A 201 19.20 3.36 22.06
CA ARG A 201 18.90 4.20 23.24
C ARG A 201 20.05 4.33 24.24
N GLN A 202 20.88 3.30 24.41
CA GLN A 202 22.04 3.31 25.30
C GLN A 202 23.20 4.12 24.72
N ASN A 203 23.53 3.92 23.44
CA ASN A 203 24.49 4.74 22.70
C ASN A 203 24.09 6.23 22.74
N LEU A 204 22.78 6.49 22.72
CA LEU A 204 22.17 7.81 22.84
C LEU A 204 22.32 8.44 24.24
N SER A 205 22.35 7.64 25.30
CA SER A 205 22.55 8.12 26.68
C SER A 205 24.02 8.38 27.03
N ALA A 206 24.95 7.74 26.32
CA ALA A 206 26.39 7.82 26.58
C ALA A 206 27.09 9.01 25.88
N GLN A 207 26.42 9.73 24.96
CA GLN A 207 26.98 10.87 24.24
C GLN A 207 26.72 12.20 24.98
N GLN A 208 27.72 13.10 25.00
CA GLN A 208 27.57 14.46 25.54
C GLN A 208 26.50 15.23 24.77
N ARG A 209 25.61 15.98 25.44
CA ARG A 209 24.47 16.65 24.80
C ARG A 209 24.93 17.89 24.01
N THR A 210 25.21 17.71 22.71
CA THR A 210 25.43 18.79 21.74
C THR A 210 24.23 18.95 20.81
N ALA A 211 24.11 20.08 20.11
CA ALA A 211 23.00 20.33 19.16
C ALA A 211 22.92 19.28 18.03
N GLN A 212 24.07 18.79 17.54
CA GLN A 212 24.14 17.70 16.56
C GLN A 212 23.62 16.39 17.16
N ASN A 213 24.00 16.07 18.39
CA ASN A 213 23.55 14.84 19.06
C ASN A 213 22.03 14.88 19.28
N VAL A 214 21.45 16.04 19.60
CA VAL A 214 19.98 16.22 19.72
C VAL A 214 19.25 15.98 18.39
N GLN A 215 19.83 16.41 17.27
CA GLN A 215 19.26 16.12 15.95
C GLN A 215 19.34 14.64 15.60
N GLU A 216 20.49 13.99 15.82
CA GLU A 216 20.63 12.55 15.61
C GLU A 216 19.69 11.74 16.53
N LEU A 217 19.55 12.15 17.79
CA LEU A 217 18.58 11.61 18.75
C LEU A 217 17.15 11.62 18.22
N SER A 218 16.73 12.76 17.66
CA SER A 218 15.41 12.89 17.05
C SER A 218 15.22 11.92 15.88
N GLN A 219 16.25 11.73 15.04
CA GLN A 219 16.18 10.82 13.90
C GLN A 219 16.08 9.35 14.33
N TYR A 220 16.86 8.91 15.32
CA TYR A 220 16.76 7.52 15.80
C TYR A 220 15.43 7.23 16.47
N ALA A 221 14.90 8.16 17.28
CA ALA A 221 13.59 8.01 17.89
C ALA A 221 12.47 7.87 16.83
N LYS A 222 12.58 8.63 15.73
CA LYS A 222 11.69 8.54 14.58
C LYS A 222 11.78 7.18 13.88
N ILE A 223 12.99 6.67 13.62
CA ILE A 223 13.22 5.34 13.03
C ILE A 223 12.64 4.25 13.92
N ALA A 224 12.91 4.31 15.21
CA ALA A 224 12.41 3.35 16.20
C ALA A 224 10.88 3.29 16.24
N ALA A 225 10.23 4.46 16.25
CA ALA A 225 8.78 4.57 16.24
C ALA A 225 8.20 4.02 14.93
N THR A 226 8.80 4.33 13.78
CA THR A 226 8.41 3.76 12.48
C THR A 226 8.57 2.25 12.48
N ASN A 227 9.70 1.72 12.96
CA ASN A 227 9.93 0.30 13.03
C ASN A 227 8.84 -0.41 13.85
N THR A 228 8.52 0.11 15.03
CA THR A 228 7.45 -0.45 15.89
C THR A 228 6.09 -0.45 15.18
N GLN A 229 5.77 0.61 14.44
CA GLN A 229 4.51 0.69 13.68
C GLN A 229 4.49 -0.29 12.50
N THR A 230 5.61 -0.44 11.80
CA THR A 230 5.77 -1.45 10.75
C THR A 230 5.60 -2.86 11.33
N CYS A 231 6.17 -3.15 12.50
CA CYS A 231 5.98 -4.42 13.20
C CYS A 231 4.51 -4.69 13.48
N ALA A 232 3.82 -3.73 14.11
CA ALA A 232 2.41 -3.86 14.45
C ALA A 232 1.53 -4.08 13.20
N PHE A 233 1.80 -3.36 12.11
CA PHE A 233 1.10 -3.55 10.85
C PHE A 233 1.22 -4.99 10.33
N PHE A 234 2.43 -5.53 10.26
CA PHE A 234 2.66 -6.87 9.72
C PHE A 234 2.17 -8.00 10.63
N GLN A 235 2.11 -7.79 11.95
CA GLN A 235 1.49 -8.74 12.89
C GLN A 235 -0.03 -8.83 12.69
N MET A 236 -0.68 -7.72 12.35
CA MET A 236 -2.13 -7.66 12.16
C MET A 236 -2.57 -7.90 10.71
N ALA A 237 -1.63 -7.95 9.76
CA ALA A 237 -1.91 -8.06 8.34
C ALA A 237 -2.59 -9.40 7.99
N THR A 238 -3.80 -9.33 7.44
CA THR A 238 -4.58 -10.53 7.05
C THR A 238 -4.50 -10.82 5.55
N TYR A 239 -4.00 -9.87 4.74
CA TYR A 239 -3.83 -10.06 3.29
C TYR A 239 -2.95 -11.27 2.92
N PHE A 240 -2.07 -11.71 3.82
CA PHE A 240 -1.29 -12.95 3.68
C PHE A 240 -2.17 -14.20 3.54
N GLN A 241 -3.31 -14.24 4.22
CA GLN A 241 -4.22 -15.38 4.21
C GLN A 241 -5.16 -15.34 3.00
N LEU A 242 -5.44 -14.14 2.48
CA LEU A 242 -6.38 -13.91 1.38
C LEU A 242 -5.79 -14.20 -0.02
N GLY A 243 -4.46 -14.33 -0.11
CA GLY A 243 -3.68 -14.54 -1.33
C GLY A 243 -3.56 -15.98 -1.83
N GLY A 244 -4.22 -16.97 -1.21
CA GLY A 244 -4.43 -18.29 -1.84
C GLY A 244 -3.19 -19.17 -2.02
N ARG A 245 -2.07 -18.88 -1.36
CA ARG A 245 -0.97 -19.84 -1.12
C ARG A 245 -0.49 -19.75 0.32
N ALA A 246 -1.44 -19.90 1.25
CA ALA A 246 -1.07 -20.22 2.62
C ALA A 246 -0.70 -21.71 2.67
N GLY A 247 0.60 -22.00 2.50
CA GLY A 247 1.17 -23.10 3.25
C GLY A 247 0.78 -22.88 4.71
N ARG A 248 -0.13 -23.73 5.22
CA ARG A 248 -0.24 -23.99 6.64
C ARG A 248 1.13 -24.48 7.07
N ILE A 249 1.83 -23.69 7.86
CA ILE A 249 2.81 -24.27 8.77
C ILE A 249 1.99 -24.51 10.03
N VAL A 250 1.65 -25.79 10.22
CA VAL A 250 1.25 -26.37 11.51
C VAL A 250 2.47 -26.29 12.42
#